data_AF-A0A8S0FQW3-F1
#
_entry.id   AF-A0A8S0FQW3-F1
#
_cell.length_a   1.000
_cell.length_b   1.000
_cell.length_c   1.000
_cell.angle_alpha   90.00
_cell.angle_beta   90.00
_cell.angle_gamma   90.00
#
_symmetry.space_group_name_H-M   'P 1'
#
loop_
_entity.id
_entity.type
_entity.pdbx_description
1 polymer ?
#
loop_
_entity_poly.entity_id
_entity_poly.type
_entity_poly.pdbx_seq_one_letter_code
_entity_poly.pdbx_strand_id
1 'polypeptide(L)'
;MLKKEGVTLMVEAIHASPGSEFTVTKYSTLGMINQLQNSLTVTENGKDAGVLSLTYTGEDREQIRDILNSIARNYQEQNIERKSAEASKSLAFLAQQLPEVRSRLDVAENKLNAFRQDKDSVDLPLEAKAVLDSMVNIDAQLNELTFKEAEISKLYHQSSPGVPHAAGETAGAGRRKSQT
;
A
#
# COMPACT_ATOMS: atom_id res chain seq x y z
N MET A 1 -2.18 -37.64 -20.96
CA MET A 1 -2.35 -37.73 -19.49
C MET A 1 -1.42 -38.81 -18.97
N LEU A 2 -0.42 -38.45 -18.17
CA LEU A 2 0.52 -39.37 -17.52
C LEU A 2 0.12 -39.51 -16.05
N LYS A 3 0.09 -40.73 -15.50
CA LYS A 3 -0.27 -41.00 -14.10
C LYS A 3 0.81 -41.85 -13.44
N LYS A 4 1.38 -41.37 -12.34
CA LYS A 4 2.37 -42.11 -11.54
C LYS A 4 2.28 -41.65 -10.07
N GLU A 5 2.19 -42.59 -9.14
CA GLU A 5 2.19 -42.33 -7.68
C GLU A 5 1.24 -41.22 -7.21
N GLY A 6 0.00 -41.22 -7.71
CA GLY A 6 -1.02 -40.23 -7.32
C GLY A 6 -0.84 -38.83 -7.94
N VAL A 7 0.19 -38.62 -8.77
CA VAL A 7 0.37 -37.42 -9.59
C VAL A 7 -0.19 -37.68 -10.98
N THR A 8 -1.07 -36.79 -11.45
CA THR A 8 -1.56 -36.77 -12.83
C THR A 8 -0.97 -35.55 -13.53
N LEU A 9 -0.22 -35.78 -14.60
CA LEU A 9 0.37 -34.74 -15.44
C LEU A 9 -0.37 -34.71 -16.79
N MET A 10 -0.89 -33.54 -17.14
CA MET A 10 -1.41 -33.28 -18.48
C MET A 10 -0.31 -32.60 -19.29
N VAL A 11 0.10 -33.22 -20.39
CA VAL A 11 1.07 -32.66 -21.33
C VAL A 11 0.28 -32.23 -22.56
N GLU A 12 0.23 -30.93 -22.81
CA GLU A 12 -0.52 -30.33 -23.92
C GLU A 12 0.28 -30.39 -25.23
N ALA A 13 1.58 -30.08 -25.16
CA ALA A 13 2.52 -30.20 -26.27
C ALA A 13 3.92 -30.54 -25.75
N ILE A 14 4.72 -31.21 -26.57
CA ILE A 14 6.13 -31.49 -26.29
C ILE A 14 6.95 -31.23 -27.54
N HIS A 15 7.99 -30.41 -27.41
CA HIS A 15 8.99 -30.18 -28.46
C HIS A 15 10.27 -30.91 -28.06
N ALA A 16 10.36 -32.19 -28.45
CA ALA A 16 11.49 -33.04 -28.11
C ALA A 16 11.84 -33.97 -29.28
N SER A 17 13.10 -34.41 -29.34
CA SER A 17 13.52 -35.38 -30.36
C SER A 17 13.00 -36.78 -30.02
N PRO A 18 12.78 -37.66 -31.01
CA PRO A 18 12.41 -39.05 -30.75
C PRO A 18 13.45 -39.72 -29.83
N GLY A 19 12.99 -40.31 -28.73
CA GLY A 19 13.84 -40.96 -27.72
C GLY A 19 14.30 -40.05 -26.56
N SER A 20 13.88 -38.78 -26.51
CA SER A 20 14.15 -37.92 -25.35
C SER A 20 13.44 -38.42 -24.09
N GLU A 21 14.19 -38.55 -22.99
CA GLU A 21 13.68 -38.87 -21.67
C GLU A 21 13.61 -37.62 -20.79
N PHE A 22 12.57 -37.52 -19.96
CA PHE A 22 12.34 -36.39 -19.07
C PHE A 22 12.09 -36.89 -17.66
N THR A 23 12.75 -36.25 -16.69
CA THR A 23 12.55 -36.51 -15.27
C THR A 23 11.68 -35.42 -14.67
N VAL A 24 10.58 -35.81 -14.05
CA VAL A 24 9.70 -34.90 -13.32
C VAL A 24 9.85 -35.16 -11.83
N THR A 25 10.28 -34.14 -11.09
CA THR A 25 10.48 -34.21 -9.65
C THR A 25 9.48 -33.30 -8.94
N LYS A 26 8.73 -33.85 -7.98
CA LYS A 26 7.85 -33.07 -7.11
C LYS A 26 8.58 -32.75 -5.81
N TYR A 27 8.75 -31.47 -5.53
CA TYR A 27 9.26 -31.00 -4.24
C TYR A 27 8.09 -30.71 -3.31
N SER A 28 8.26 -30.96 -2.01
CA SER A 28 7.29 -30.54 -1.00
C SER A 28 7.37 -29.03 -0.79
N THR A 29 6.25 -28.38 -0.48
CA THR A 29 6.23 -26.94 -0.22
C THR A 29 7.20 -26.56 0.90
N LEU A 30 7.19 -27.31 2.00
CA LEU A 30 8.09 -27.10 3.13
C LEU A 30 9.56 -27.31 2.73
N GLY A 31 9.85 -28.34 1.93
CA GLY A 31 11.18 -28.60 1.41
C GLY A 31 11.69 -27.44 0.56
N MET A 32 10.83 -26.91 -0.32
CA MET A 32 11.18 -25.76 -1.14
C MET A 32 11.40 -24.49 -0.33
N ILE A 33 10.57 -24.24 0.69
CA ILE A 33 10.75 -23.08 1.59
C ILE A 33 12.10 -23.17 2.28
N ASN A 34 12.43 -24.32 2.88
CA ASN A 34 13.71 -24.49 3.57
C ASN A 34 14.89 -24.39 2.60
N GLN A 35 14.77 -24.97 1.40
CA GLN A 35 15.79 -24.84 0.36
C GLN A 35 16.01 -23.37 0.00
N LEU A 36 14.94 -22.63 -0.31
CA LEU A 36 14.99 -21.20 -0.62
C LEU A 36 15.62 -20.39 0.51
N GLN A 37 15.24 -20.65 1.77
CA GLN A 37 15.79 -19.96 2.93
C GLN A 37 17.29 -20.24 3.11
N ASN A 38 17.74 -21.46 2.86
CA ASN A 38 19.15 -21.84 3.01
C ASN A 38 20.02 -21.35 1.86
N SER A 39 19.46 -21.22 0.66
CA SER A 39 20.20 -20.77 -0.53
C SER A 39 20.11 -19.27 -0.80
N LEU A 40 19.19 -18.56 -0.15
CA LEU A 40 19.04 -17.12 -0.22
C LEU A 40 19.81 -16.44 0.92
N THR A 41 20.75 -15.56 0.56
CA THR A 41 21.42 -14.67 1.50
C THR A 41 20.99 -13.24 1.21
N VAL A 42 20.61 -12.51 2.25
CA VAL A 42 20.26 -11.08 2.16
C VAL A 42 21.23 -10.30 3.03
N THR A 43 21.91 -9.32 2.41
CA THR A 43 22.84 -8.43 3.10
C THR A 43 22.50 -6.98 2.81
N GLU A 44 22.82 -6.07 3.73
CA GLU A 44 22.73 -4.63 3.47
C GLU A 44 24.08 -4.12 2.98
N ASN A 45 24.07 -3.40 1.86
CA ASN A 45 25.29 -2.86 1.25
C ASN A 45 25.77 -1.63 2.00
N GLY A 46 26.52 -1.83 3.09
CA GLY A 46 27.04 -0.75 3.92
C GLY A 46 26.05 -0.32 5.00
N LYS A 47 26.57 0.12 6.16
CA LYS A 47 25.75 0.64 7.25
C LYS A 47 24.92 1.83 6.74
N ASP A 48 23.60 1.72 6.87
CA ASP A 48 22.63 2.79 6.59
C ASP A 48 22.47 3.18 5.12
N ALA A 49 22.93 2.35 4.17
CA ALA A 49 22.73 2.63 2.75
C ALA A 49 21.28 2.39 2.29
N GLY A 50 20.50 1.59 3.04
CA GLY A 50 19.12 1.26 2.67
C GLY A 50 19.00 0.40 1.41
N VAL A 51 20.10 -0.15 0.91
CA VAL A 51 20.15 -1.01 -0.28
C VAL A 51 20.41 -2.45 0.17
N LEU A 52 19.44 -3.32 -0.11
CA LEU A 52 19.54 -4.76 0.14
C LEU A 52 20.13 -5.47 -1.08
N SER A 53 21.17 -6.28 -0.84
CA SER A 53 21.71 -7.26 -1.78
C SER A 53 21.08 -8.62 -1.52
N LEU A 54 20.51 -9.23 -2.56
CA LEU A 54 20.00 -10.59 -2.52
C LEU A 54 20.91 -11.49 -3.35
N THR A 55 21.39 -12.56 -2.73
CA THR A 55 22.24 -13.56 -3.39
C THR A 55 21.55 -14.91 -3.31
N TYR A 56 21.42 -15.59 -4.46
CA TYR A 56 20.85 -16.93 -4.52
C TYR A 56 21.76 -17.84 -5.35
N THR A 57 22.12 -18.99 -4.80
CA THR A 57 23.00 -19.98 -5.45
C THR A 57 22.18 -21.18 -5.91
N GLY A 58 22.33 -21.57 -7.17
CA GLY A 58 21.63 -22.71 -7.76
C GLY A 58 22.28 -23.18 -9.06
N GLU A 59 21.64 -24.15 -9.72
CA GLU A 59 22.18 -24.80 -10.93
C GLU A 59 21.75 -24.12 -12.22
N ASP A 60 20.53 -23.57 -12.28
CA ASP A 60 19.96 -22.93 -13.47
C ASP A 60 19.91 -21.40 -13.32
N ARG A 61 20.69 -20.70 -14.14
CA ARG A 61 20.76 -19.24 -14.14
C ARG A 61 19.42 -18.56 -14.42
N GLU A 62 18.59 -19.08 -15.33
CA GLU A 62 17.30 -18.48 -15.66
C GLU A 62 16.33 -18.65 -14.49
N GLN A 63 16.29 -19.86 -13.92
CA GLN A 63 15.46 -20.13 -12.75
C GLN A 63 15.85 -19.26 -11.55
N ILE A 64 17.15 -19.10 -11.28
CA ILE A 64 17.66 -18.24 -10.19
C ILE A 64 17.19 -16.80 -10.37
N ARG A 65 17.30 -16.26 -11.59
CA ARG A 65 16.85 -14.89 -11.91
C ARG A 65 15.36 -14.74 -11.63
N ASP A 66 14.55 -15.70 -12.07
CA ASP A 66 13.11 -15.62 -11.94
C ASP A 66 12.66 -15.76 -10.49
N ILE A 67 13.33 -16.60 -9.69
CA ILE A 67 13.14 -16.71 -8.25
C ILE A 67 13.45 -15.38 -7.56
N LEU A 68 14.64 -14.80 -7.77
CA LEU A 68 15.04 -13.54 -7.14
C LEU A 68 14.10 -12.39 -7.50
N ASN A 69 13.71 -12.31 -8.78
CA ASN A 69 12.75 -11.32 -9.25
C ASN A 69 11.37 -11.49 -8.59
N SER A 70 10.92 -12.73 -8.41
CA SER A 70 9.67 -13.02 -7.74
C SER A 70 9.70 -12.60 -6.27
N ILE A 71 10.79 -12.91 -5.55
CA ILE A 71 10.98 -12.50 -4.15
C ILE A 71 10.97 -10.97 -4.03
N ALA A 72 11.71 -10.27 -4.89
CA ALA A 72 11.78 -8.82 -4.89
C ALA A 72 10.41 -8.15 -5.13
N ARG A 73 9.65 -8.64 -6.12
CA ARG A 73 8.29 -8.13 -6.39
C ARG A 73 7.34 -8.36 -5.22
N ASN A 74 7.31 -9.57 -4.68
CA ASN A 74 6.46 -9.89 -3.52
C ASN A 74 6.79 -9.00 -2.31
N TYR A 75 8.08 -8.76 -2.05
CA TYR A 75 8.49 -7.87 -0.97
C TYR A 75 8.05 -6.42 -1.22
N GLN A 76 8.17 -5.93 -2.45
CA GLN A 76 7.72 -4.58 -2.82
C GLN A 76 6.20 -4.43 -2.64
N GLU A 77 5.41 -5.37 -3.15
CA GLU A 77 3.95 -5.38 -3.03
C GLU A 77 3.52 -5.40 -1.56
N GLN A 78 4.10 -6.31 -0.76
CA GLN A 78 3.79 -6.41 0.66
C GLN A 78 4.17 -5.13 1.42
N ASN A 79 5.25 -4.46 1.04
CA ASN A 79 5.66 -3.22 1.67
C ASN A 79 4.70 -2.06 1.32
N ILE A 80 4.20 -2.01 0.09
CA ILE A 80 3.18 -1.02 -0.33
C ILE A 80 1.87 -1.27 0.43
N GLU A 81 1.40 -2.51 0.48
CA GLU A 81 0.16 -2.87 1.17
C GLU A 81 0.24 -2.53 2.66
N ARG A 82 1.35 -2.87 3.33
CA ARG A 82 1.57 -2.54 4.74
C ARG A 82 1.58 -1.02 4.98
N LYS A 83 2.28 -0.26 4.12
CA LYS A 83 2.33 1.22 4.22
C LYS A 83 0.95 1.85 3.99
N SER A 84 0.19 1.33 3.03
CA SER A 84 -1.18 1.79 2.77
C SER A 84 -2.08 1.51 3.96
N ALA A 85 -2.05 0.29 4.50
CA ALA A 85 -2.86 -0.10 5.65
C ALA A 85 -2.52 0.72 6.90
N GLU A 86 -1.25 1.04 7.12
CA GLU A 86 -0.79 1.91 8.21
C GLU A 86 -1.29 3.34 8.03
N ALA A 87 -1.18 3.90 6.82
CA ALA A 87 -1.69 5.23 6.49
C ALA A 87 -3.20 5.32 6.71
N SER A 88 -3.98 4.36 6.20
CA SER A 88 -5.43 4.34 6.39
C SER A 88 -5.83 4.18 7.86
N LYS A 89 -5.10 3.38 8.65
CA LYS A 89 -5.32 3.27 10.10
C LYS A 89 -5.03 4.59 10.83
N SER A 90 -3.93 5.25 10.48
CA SER A 90 -3.57 6.54 11.05
C SER A 90 -4.64 7.60 10.73
N LEU A 91 -5.11 7.63 9.49
CA LEU A 91 -6.20 8.51 9.07
C LEU A 91 -7.50 8.23 9.83
N ALA A 92 -7.89 6.96 9.97
CA ALA A 92 -9.09 6.58 10.72
C ALA A 92 -8.98 7.00 12.20
N PHE A 93 -7.80 6.84 12.80
CA PHE A 93 -7.54 7.31 14.16
C PHE A 93 -7.68 8.83 14.27
N LEU A 94 -7.10 9.59 13.35
CA LEU A 94 -7.22 11.06 13.32
C LEU A 94 -8.68 11.50 13.11
N ALA A 95 -9.41 10.87 12.19
CA ALA A 95 -10.82 11.16 11.93
C ALA A 95 -11.71 10.93 13.17
N GLN A 96 -11.36 9.96 14.02
CA GLN A 96 -12.08 9.70 15.27
C GLN A 96 -11.68 10.68 16.39
N GLN A 97 -10.41 11.06 16.47
CA GLN A 97 -9.90 11.95 17.54
C GLN A 97 -10.25 13.43 17.29
N LEU A 98 -10.36 13.85 16.03
CA LEU A 98 -10.68 15.24 15.66
C LEU A 98 -12.00 15.75 16.28
N PRO A 99 -13.14 15.02 16.20
CA PRO A 99 -14.38 15.42 16.86
C PRO A 99 -14.26 15.50 18.38
N GLU A 100 -13.53 14.57 19.01
CA GLU A 100 -13.33 14.61 20.46
C GLU A 100 -12.52 15.82 20.89
N VAL A 101 -11.43 16.12 20.19
CA VAL A 101 -10.59 17.28 20.49
C VAL A 101 -11.37 18.58 20.24
N ARG A 102 -12.15 18.67 19.16
CA ARG A 102 -13.06 19.80 18.89
C ARG A 102 -14.09 19.97 20.01
N SER A 103 -14.76 18.89 20.42
CA SER A 103 -15.75 18.95 21.50
C SER A 103 -15.13 19.38 22.84
N ARG A 104 -13.93 18.89 23.17
CA ARG A 104 -13.20 19.32 24.37
C ARG A 104 -12.80 20.79 24.30
N LEU A 105 -12.42 21.28 23.12
CA LEU A 105 -12.13 22.69 22.89
C LEU A 105 -13.39 23.54 23.04
N ASP A 106 -14.51 23.17 22.40
CA ASP A 106 -15.78 23.88 22.52
C ASP A 106 -16.24 23.98 23.99
N VAL A 107 -16.08 22.91 24.76
CA VAL A 107 -16.39 22.90 26.19
C VAL A 107 -15.45 23.82 26.97
N ALA A 108 -14.16 23.82 26.66
CA ALA A 108 -13.19 24.71 27.30
C ALA A 108 -13.43 26.18 26.92
N GLU A 109 -13.75 26.48 25.66
CA GLU A 109 -14.11 27.81 25.18
C GLU A 109 -15.39 28.31 25.84
N ASN A 110 -16.42 27.47 25.96
CA ASN A 110 -17.65 27.83 26.66
C ASN A 110 -17.41 28.11 28.14
N LYS A 111 -16.57 27.30 28.82
CA LYS A 111 -16.17 27.56 30.22
C LYS A 111 -15.36 28.84 30.36
N LEU A 112 -14.45 29.11 29.42
CA LEU A 112 -13.62 30.31 29.42
C LEU A 112 -14.45 31.56 29.11
N ASN A 113 -15.39 31.48 28.17
CA ASN A 113 -16.33 32.55 27.86
C ASN A 113 -17.26 32.82 29.04
N ALA A 114 -17.79 31.78 29.71
CA ALA A 114 -18.58 31.94 30.92
C ALA A 114 -17.77 32.60 32.05
N PHE A 115 -16.50 32.20 32.23
CA PHE A 115 -15.61 32.83 33.20
C PHE A 115 -15.29 34.29 32.83
N ARG A 116 -15.07 34.61 31.55
CA ARG A 116 -14.80 35.97 31.08
C ARG A 116 -16.01 36.88 31.16
N GLN A 117 -17.21 36.36 30.89
CA GLN A 117 -18.46 37.08 31.02
C GLN A 117 -18.79 37.35 32.49
N ASP A 118 -18.39 36.45 33.40
CA ASP A 118 -18.49 36.61 34.86
C ASP A 118 -17.40 37.53 35.44
N LYS A 119 -16.24 37.66 34.78
CA LYS A 119 -15.06 38.41 35.25
C LYS A 119 -14.83 39.79 34.61
N ASP A 120 -15.71 40.21 33.70
CA ASP A 120 -15.77 41.54 33.09
C ASP A 120 -14.74 41.88 31.97
N SER A 121 -15.26 42.47 30.89
CA SER A 121 -14.63 43.29 29.84
C SER A 121 -13.29 42.85 29.18
N VAL A 122 -13.42 42.43 27.90
CA VAL A 122 -12.53 42.76 26.75
C VAL A 122 -11.01 42.61 26.95
N ASP A 123 -10.43 41.54 26.38
CA ASP A 123 -9.30 41.61 25.44
C ASP A 123 -8.88 40.19 25.02
N LEU A 124 -9.27 39.76 23.82
CA LEU A 124 -8.98 38.42 23.30
C LEU A 124 -8.46 38.44 21.85
N PRO A 125 -7.14 38.59 21.61
CA PRO A 125 -6.62 38.42 20.25
C PRO A 125 -5.54 37.34 20.08
N LEU A 126 -4.78 36.95 21.11
CA LEU A 126 -3.56 36.17 20.89
C LEU A 126 -3.73 34.65 21.02
N GLU A 127 -4.45 34.18 22.05
CA GLU A 127 -4.56 32.75 22.35
C GLU A 127 -5.55 32.03 21.41
N ALA A 128 -6.65 32.69 21.04
CA ALA A 128 -7.61 32.15 20.06
C ALA A 128 -7.01 32.03 18.66
N LYS A 129 -6.12 32.96 18.28
CA LYS A 129 -5.40 32.90 17.02
C LYS A 129 -4.45 31.70 16.96
N ALA A 130 -3.74 31.39 18.04
CA ALA A 130 -2.84 30.24 18.09
C ALA A 130 -3.58 28.89 17.92
N VAL A 131 -4.80 28.78 18.45
CA VAL A 131 -5.65 27.60 18.29
C VAL A 131 -6.19 27.49 16.86
N LEU A 132 -6.63 28.61 16.26
CA LEU A 132 -7.07 28.65 14.87
C LEU A 132 -5.93 28.27 13.90
N ASP A 133 -4.72 28.81 14.12
CA ASP A 133 -3.54 28.47 13.34
C ASP A 133 -3.20 26.98 13.44
N SER A 134 -3.41 26.38 14.63
CA SER A 134 -3.24 24.93 14.83
C SER A 134 -4.28 24.12 14.05
N MET A 135 -5.54 24.55 14.02
CA MET A 135 -6.59 23.91 13.21
C MET A 135 -6.28 23.96 11.72
N VAL A 136 -5.89 25.13 11.20
CA VAL A 136 -5.55 25.28 9.78
C VAL A 136 -4.36 24.40 9.40
N ASN A 137 -3.36 24.28 10.29
CA ASN A 137 -2.22 23.39 10.06
C ASN A 137 -2.63 21.91 10.06
N ILE A 138 -3.53 21.51 10.95
CA ILE A 138 -4.05 20.13 11.00
C ILE A 138 -4.88 19.80 9.75
N ASP A 139 -5.74 20.71 9.29
CA ASP A 139 -6.51 20.53 8.04
C ASP A 139 -5.58 20.47 6.82
N ALA A 140 -4.47 21.22 6.81
CA ALA A 140 -3.45 21.14 5.78
C ALA A 140 -2.75 19.76 5.77
N GLN A 141 -2.36 19.25 6.94
CA GLN A 141 -1.78 17.91 7.09
C GLN A 141 -2.74 16.81 6.64
N LEU A 142 -4.03 16.95 6.92
CA LEU A 142 -5.07 16.02 6.49
C LEU A 142 -5.18 15.97 4.96
N ASN A 143 -5.20 17.13 4.30
CA ASN A 143 -5.24 17.21 2.84
C ASN A 143 -3.98 16.64 2.20
N GLU A 144 -2.79 16.87 2.78
CA GLU A 144 -1.54 16.29 2.29
C GLU A 144 -1.53 14.76 2.39
N LEU A 145 -2.01 14.20 3.51
CA LEU A 145 -2.10 12.75 3.68
C LEU A 145 -3.11 12.11 2.71
N THR A 146 -4.23 12.78 2.47
CA THR A 146 -5.23 12.34 1.47
C THR A 146 -4.62 12.31 0.06
N PHE A 147 -3.80 13.31 -0.28
CA PHE A 147 -3.10 13.34 -1.57
C PHE A 147 -2.07 12.20 -1.69
N LYS A 148 -1.30 11.93 -0.63
CA LYS A 148 -0.33 10.81 -0.60
C LYS A 148 -1.02 9.45 -0.73
N GLU A 149 -2.18 9.27 -0.10
CA GLU A 149 -2.98 8.04 -0.25
C GLU A 149 -3.43 7.85 -1.71
N ALA A 150 -3.91 8.91 -2.36
CA ALA A 150 -4.30 8.88 -3.76
C ALA A 150 -3.11 8.57 -4.70
N GLU A 151 -1.94 9.12 -4.43
CA GLU A 151 -0.71 8.86 -5.20
C GLU A 151 -0.25 7.40 -5.08
N ILE A 152 -0.24 6.84 -3.87
CA ILE A 152 0.12 5.44 -3.63
C ILE A 152 -0.88 4.50 -4.32
N SER A 153 -2.18 4.80 -4.23
CA SER A 153 -3.24 4.02 -4.89
C SER A 153 -3.08 4.01 -6.42
N LYS A 154 -2.66 5.13 -7.01
CA LYS A 154 -2.37 5.23 -8.44
C LYS A 154 -1.15 4.41 -8.85
N LEU A 155 -0.08 4.40 -8.06
CA LEU A 155 1.12 3.60 -8.33
C LEU A 155 0.83 2.09 -8.32
N TYR A 156 -0.06 1.63 -7.44
CA TYR A 156 -0.51 0.23 -7.38
C TYR A 156 -1.28 -0.19 -8.65
N HIS A 157 -2.14 0.69 -9.17
CA HIS A 157 -2.92 0.42 -10.38
C HIS A 157 -2.08 0.53 -11.67
N GLN A 158 -1.02 1.35 -11.69
CA GLN A 158 -0.17 1.52 -12.87
C GLN A 158 0.98 0.49 -12.97
N SER A 159 1.43 -0.09 -11.86
CA SER A 159 2.54 -1.05 -11.84
C SER A 159 2.13 -2.51 -12.05
N SER A 160 0.83 -2.81 -12.03
CA SER A 160 0.28 -4.13 -12.31
C SER A 160 0.12 -4.32 -13.83
N PRO A 161 0.98 -5.11 -14.53
CA PRO A 161 0.76 -5.40 -15.94
C PRO A 161 -0.31 -6.49 -16.02
N GLY A 162 -1.56 -6.11 -16.27
CA GLY A 162 -2.61 -7.10 -16.53
C GLY A 162 -4.07 -6.69 -16.35
N VAL A 163 -4.41 -5.45 -16.01
CA VAL A 163 -5.82 -5.05 -15.91
C VAL A 163 -6.16 -4.04 -17.01
N PRO A 164 -7.00 -4.39 -18.00
CA PRO A 164 -7.50 -3.40 -18.95
C PRO A 164 -8.40 -2.43 -18.19
N HIS A 165 -7.93 -1.20 -18.03
CA HIS A 165 -8.69 -0.10 -17.47
C HIS A 165 -9.75 0.32 -18.50
N ALA A 166 -10.99 -0.13 -18.33
CA ALA A 166 -12.12 0.41 -19.05
C ALA A 166 -12.40 1.83 -18.52
N ALA A 167 -11.96 2.83 -19.28
CA ALA A 167 -12.37 4.21 -19.11
C ALA A 167 -13.80 4.36 -19.66
N GLY A 168 -14.77 4.50 -18.76
CA GLY A 168 -16.14 4.91 -19.08
C GLY A 168 -16.29 6.40 -18.85
N GLU A 169 -15.77 7.19 -19.77
CA GLU A 169 -16.01 8.63 -19.88
C GLU A 169 -17.40 8.86 -20.50
N THR A 170 -18.35 9.38 -19.73
CA THR A 170 -19.51 10.09 -20.29
C THR A 170 -19.82 11.33 -19.47
N ALA A 171 -19.07 12.40 -19.73
CA ALA A 171 -19.53 13.76 -19.54
C ALA A 171 -20.17 14.22 -20.87
N GLY A 172 -21.49 14.43 -20.85
CA GLY A 172 -22.26 14.90 -22.01
C GLY A 172 -23.34 15.88 -21.56
N ALA A 173 -22.93 17.09 -21.21
CA ALA A 173 -23.82 18.22 -20.98
C ALA A 173 -24.49 18.63 -22.32
N GLY A 174 -25.81 18.48 -22.40
CA GLY A 174 -26.64 18.98 -23.49
C GLY A 174 -27.80 19.83 -22.96
N ARG A 175 -27.58 21.15 -22.89
CA ARG A 175 -28.65 22.16 -22.72
C ARG A 175 -29.75 21.96 -23.78
N ARG A 176 -31.01 21.93 -23.38
CA ARG A 176 -32.12 22.49 -24.17
C ARG A 176 -33.14 23.18 -23.26
N LYS A 177 -33.31 24.48 -23.52
CA LYS A 177 -34.42 25.31 -23.09
C LYS A 177 -35.69 24.88 -23.85
N SER A 178 -36.84 24.91 -23.18
CA SER A 178 -38.19 25.19 -23.72
C SER A 178 -39.13 25.21 -22.52
N GLN A 179 -39.75 26.34 -22.14
CA GLN A 179 -41.15 26.69 -22.47
C GLN A 179 -42.06 25.45 -22.36
N THR A 180 -43.01 25.40 -21.42
CA THR A 180 -44.14 26.33 -21.23
C THR A 180 -44.64 26.25 -19.79
#